data_AF-V4S205-F1
#
_entry.id   AF-V4S205-F1
#
_cell.length_a   1.000
_cell.length_b   1.000
_cell.length_c   1.000
_cell.angle_alpha   90.00
_cell.angle_beta   90.00
_cell.angle_gamma   90.00
#
_symmetry.space_group_name_H-M   'P 1'
#
loop_
_entity.id
_entity.type
_entity.pdbx_description
1 polymer ?
#
loop_
_entity_poly.entity_id
_entity_poly.type
_entity_poly.pdbx_seq_one_letter_code
_entity_poly.pdbx_strand_id
1 'polypeptide(L)'
;IIFQVSKLCTLLLKAVRSTLGSQGWDVLVPGAAVGKLVQVDRISPGSLSSSGDEPVILAVSKADGDEEVAAAGSNILGVILLQELPHLSHLGVRARQEKVVFVTCEDDEKVSDIERLAGKYVRLEASSTCVNLNPYITHGNDGNFGLKTLSGSSSSTVLDRGVHVSSFSASKAPMLSQGVSTGVILLADADAMTSGAKAAACGRLASLSAVSEKVYSDQGVPASFLVPAGVVIPFGSMQLALEQSKCMDTFVSFLEQIETAGPEGGELDNLCCQLQELISALQPSEDIIESIERIFPANAHLIVRSSANVEDLAGMSAAGLYESIPNVNPSNLRVFQNAVARVWASLYTRRAVLSRRAAGVSQKDATMAVLVQEMLSPDLSFVLHTLSPTDRDHNSVEAEIAPGLGETLASGTRGTPWRLSSGKFDGLVRTQAFANFSEEMLVSGAGPADGVVIRLTVDYSKKPLTVDPIFRRQLGQRLCSVGFFLERKFGCPQDVEGCLVGKDIYAVQTRPQPH
;
A
#
# COMPACT_ATOMS: atom_id res chain seq x y z
N ILE A 1 34.10 -7.07 -18.13
CA ILE A 1 32.95 -7.06 -19.08
C ILE A 1 31.73 -6.43 -18.42
N ILE A 2 31.23 -6.96 -17.30
CA ILE A 2 30.03 -6.44 -16.59
C ILE A 2 30.09 -4.92 -16.32
N PHE A 3 31.20 -4.41 -15.77
CA PHE A 3 31.38 -2.97 -15.53
C PHE A 3 31.31 -2.11 -16.81
N GLN A 4 31.88 -2.60 -17.91
CA GLN A 4 31.86 -1.88 -19.19
C GLN A 4 30.46 -1.91 -19.83
N VAL A 5 29.74 -3.03 -19.69
CA VAL A 5 28.34 -3.16 -20.12
C VAL A 5 27.45 -2.21 -19.33
N SER A 6 27.60 -2.15 -18.00
CA SER A 6 26.84 -1.22 -17.15
C SER A 6 27.04 0.23 -17.59
N LYS A 7 28.29 0.65 -17.83
CA LYS A 7 28.61 2.01 -18.28
C LYS A 7 27.99 2.32 -19.65
N LEU A 8 28.01 1.35 -20.57
CA LEU A 8 27.36 1.48 -21.87
C LEU A 8 25.83 1.58 -21.73
N CYS A 9 25.22 0.76 -20.89
CA CYS A 9 23.78 0.82 -20.60
C CYS A 9 23.37 2.19 -20.05
N THR A 10 24.12 2.77 -19.11
CA THR A 10 23.87 4.11 -18.59
C THR A 10 23.90 5.17 -19.70
N LEU A 11 24.90 5.12 -20.59
CA LEU A 11 25.00 6.06 -21.71
C LEU A 11 23.85 5.89 -22.72
N LEU A 12 23.47 4.65 -23.01
CA LEU A 12 22.36 4.34 -23.92
C LEU A 12 21.02 4.79 -23.33
N LEU A 13 20.77 4.53 -22.04
CA LEU A 13 19.57 5.00 -21.35
C LEU A 13 19.47 6.52 -21.39
N LYS A 14 20.59 7.23 -21.16
CA LYS A 14 20.64 8.69 -21.28
C LYS A 14 20.28 9.17 -22.69
N ALA A 15 20.85 8.54 -23.72
CA ALA A 15 20.55 8.88 -25.11
C ALA A 15 19.07 8.61 -25.46
N VAL A 16 18.51 7.50 -25.00
CA VAL A 16 17.09 7.15 -25.17
C VAL A 16 16.18 8.16 -24.48
N ARG A 17 16.49 8.56 -23.24
CA ARG A 17 15.72 9.59 -22.52
C ARG A 17 15.72 10.92 -23.25
N SER A 18 16.90 11.38 -23.67
CA SER A 18 17.06 12.63 -24.41
C SER A 18 16.27 12.64 -25.72
N THR A 19 16.31 11.54 -26.47
CA THR A 19 15.56 11.40 -27.74
C THR A 19 14.05 11.31 -27.55
N LEU A 20 13.59 10.68 -26.46
CA LEU A 20 12.17 10.61 -26.11
C LEU A 20 11.65 11.87 -25.41
N GLY A 21 12.52 12.86 -25.12
CA GLY A 21 12.17 14.03 -24.31
C GLY A 21 11.86 13.70 -22.84
N SER A 22 12.20 12.49 -22.39
CA SER A 22 12.05 12.08 -21.00
C SER A 22 13.09 12.77 -20.14
N GLN A 23 12.63 13.41 -19.06
CA GLN A 23 13.50 14.18 -18.18
C GLN A 23 14.06 13.35 -17.01
N GLY A 24 14.07 12.02 -17.06
CA GLY A 24 14.65 11.20 -15.98
C GLY A 24 13.98 11.38 -14.61
N TRP A 25 12.76 11.92 -14.63
CA TRP A 25 11.86 12.03 -13.49
C TRP A 25 10.73 11.04 -13.68
N ASP A 26 10.23 10.50 -12.57
CA ASP A 26 8.96 9.81 -12.54
C ASP A 26 8.03 10.48 -11.53
N VAL A 27 6.77 10.69 -11.90
CA VAL A 27 5.83 11.48 -11.10
C VAL A 27 4.82 10.54 -10.45
N LEU A 28 4.90 10.41 -9.13
CA LEU A 28 3.98 9.59 -8.34
C LEU A 28 2.76 10.40 -7.93
N VAL A 29 2.99 11.65 -7.49
CA VAL A 29 1.95 12.59 -7.10
C VAL A 29 2.20 13.94 -7.77
N PRO A 30 1.40 14.31 -8.79
CA PRO A 30 1.56 15.58 -9.48
C PRO A 30 1.11 16.74 -8.59
N GLY A 31 1.66 17.94 -8.83
CA GLY A 31 1.30 19.16 -8.12
C GLY A 31 2.43 20.19 -8.12
N ALA A 32 2.26 21.24 -7.31
CA ALA A 32 3.27 22.27 -7.13
C ALA A 32 3.52 22.51 -5.64
N ALA A 33 4.79 22.52 -5.25
CA ALA A 33 5.24 22.77 -3.90
C ALA A 33 6.34 23.85 -3.89
N VAL A 34 6.34 24.68 -2.86
CA VAL A 34 7.40 25.67 -2.60
C VAL A 34 7.84 25.47 -1.17
N GLY A 35 9.15 25.32 -0.97
CA GLY A 35 9.70 25.11 0.36
C GLY A 35 11.22 25.08 0.36
N LYS A 36 11.80 25.04 1.56
CA LYS A 36 13.23 24.85 1.74
C LYS A 36 13.58 23.40 1.43
N LEU A 37 14.60 23.20 0.58
CA LEU A 37 15.09 21.87 0.23
C LEU A 37 15.95 21.31 1.38
N VAL A 38 15.50 20.22 1.99
CA VAL A 38 16.21 19.55 3.09
C VAL A 38 16.58 18.14 2.64
N GLN A 39 17.87 17.81 2.73
CA GLN A 39 18.36 16.48 2.38
C GLN A 39 18.34 15.57 3.60
N VAL A 40 17.76 14.39 3.44
CA VAL A 40 17.70 13.34 4.46
C VAL A 40 18.02 11.99 3.84
N ASP A 41 18.60 11.07 4.61
CA ASP A 41 18.83 9.71 4.10
C ASP A 41 17.50 8.96 3.93
N ARG A 42 16.58 9.13 4.88
CA ARG A 42 15.27 8.50 4.94
C ARG A 42 14.23 9.44 5.55
N ILE A 43 12.96 9.18 5.26
CA ILE A 43 11.83 9.84 5.91
C ILE A 43 11.55 9.11 7.23
N SER A 44 12.04 9.64 8.35
CA SER A 44 11.75 9.08 9.67
C SER A 44 10.91 10.05 10.52
N PRO A 45 9.97 9.56 11.34
CA PRO A 45 9.13 10.46 12.13
C PRO A 45 9.97 11.26 13.12
N GLY A 46 9.82 12.59 13.12
CA GLY A 46 10.58 13.51 13.97
C GLY A 46 12.02 13.80 13.49
N SER A 47 12.39 13.41 12.27
CA SER A 47 13.72 13.69 11.70
C SER A 47 13.96 15.16 11.38
N LEU A 48 12.91 15.95 11.23
CA LEU A 48 12.98 17.38 11.02
C LEU A 48 12.98 18.10 12.36
N SER A 49 14.03 18.89 12.61
CA SER A 49 14.10 19.78 13.78
C SER A 49 12.89 20.71 13.78
N SER A 50 12.22 20.82 14.92
CA SER A 50 11.05 21.66 15.23
C SER A 50 11.33 23.17 15.17
N SER A 51 12.15 23.62 14.23
CA SER A 51 12.41 25.03 13.93
C SER A 51 11.45 25.52 12.84
N GLY A 52 10.20 25.76 13.24
CA GLY A 52 9.24 26.60 12.51
C GLY A 52 8.30 25.89 11.53
N ASP A 53 7.14 26.52 11.34
CA ASP A 53 6.06 26.17 10.40
C ASP A 53 6.43 26.44 8.91
N GLU A 54 7.74 26.43 8.62
CA GLU A 54 8.28 26.77 7.31
C GLU A 54 8.06 25.60 6.35
N PRO A 55 7.53 25.81 5.13
CA PRO A 55 7.29 24.72 4.19
C PRO A 55 8.59 24.08 3.71
N VAL A 56 8.62 22.74 3.67
CA VAL A 56 9.81 21.94 3.34
C VAL A 56 9.56 21.09 2.10
N ILE A 57 10.60 20.94 1.29
CA ILE A 57 10.71 19.91 0.24
C ILE A 57 11.85 18.98 0.64
N LEU A 58 11.57 17.68 0.72
CA LEU A 58 12.58 16.69 1.09
C LEU A 58 13.30 16.16 -0.14
N ALA A 59 14.63 16.12 -0.10
CA ALA A 59 15.44 15.27 -0.98
C ALA A 59 15.85 14.02 -0.20
N VAL A 60 15.31 12.86 -0.59
CA VAL A 60 15.41 11.62 0.17
C VAL A 60 16.27 10.62 -0.58
N SER A 61 17.35 10.15 0.04
CA SER A 61 18.27 9.21 -0.61
C SER A 61 17.65 7.82 -0.81
N LYS A 62 16.92 7.31 0.18
CA LYS A 62 16.37 5.95 0.18
C LYS A 62 14.98 5.89 0.77
N ALA A 63 14.18 4.95 0.26
CA ALA A 63 12.90 4.57 0.84
C ALA A 63 12.71 3.04 0.83
N ASP A 64 12.25 2.49 1.94
CA ASP A 64 11.85 1.09 2.09
C ASP A 64 10.39 0.85 1.75
N GLY A 65 9.60 1.93 1.55
CA GLY A 65 8.18 1.86 1.22
C GLY A 65 7.27 1.87 2.44
N ASP A 66 7.84 1.94 3.65
CA ASP A 66 7.16 1.97 4.96
C ASP A 66 7.13 3.38 5.59
N GLU A 67 7.68 4.39 4.92
CA GLU A 67 7.79 5.75 5.45
C GLU A 67 6.49 6.56 5.40
N GLU A 68 6.18 7.32 6.46
CA GLU A 68 5.04 8.26 6.47
C GLU A 68 5.54 9.68 6.25
N VAL A 69 5.07 10.33 5.17
CA VAL A 69 5.57 11.66 4.79
C VAL A 69 5.09 12.69 5.81
N ALA A 70 3.79 12.71 6.14
CA ALA A 70 3.22 13.61 7.13
C ALA A 70 3.79 13.41 8.54
N ALA A 71 4.19 12.19 8.92
CA ALA A 71 4.76 11.90 10.23
C ALA A 71 6.19 12.45 10.42
N ALA A 72 6.90 12.71 9.32
CA ALA A 72 8.19 13.40 9.37
C ALA A 72 8.05 14.91 9.62
N GLY A 73 6.89 15.50 9.31
CA GLY A 73 6.54 16.90 9.59
C GLY A 73 5.32 17.36 8.80
N SER A 74 4.38 18.05 9.44
CA SER A 74 3.15 18.57 8.80
C SER A 74 3.40 19.66 7.75
N ASN A 75 4.61 20.22 7.73
CA ASN A 75 5.07 21.26 6.82
C ASN A 75 5.75 20.70 5.54
N ILE A 76 5.80 19.38 5.37
CA ILE A 76 6.36 18.76 4.15
C ILE A 76 5.34 18.88 3.02
N LEU A 77 5.66 19.67 2.01
CA LEU A 77 4.78 19.90 0.85
C LEU A 77 5.25 19.15 -0.40
N GLY A 78 6.51 18.68 -0.42
CA GLY A 78 7.05 17.90 -1.53
C GLY A 78 8.15 16.93 -1.13
N VAL A 79 8.28 15.85 -1.89
CA VAL A 79 9.32 14.82 -1.75
C VAL A 79 9.94 14.54 -3.11
N ILE A 80 11.27 14.53 -3.14
CA ILE A 80 12.12 14.13 -4.25
C ILE A 80 12.90 12.90 -3.79
N LEU A 81 12.47 11.72 -4.21
CA LEU A 81 13.13 10.46 -3.87
C LEU A 81 14.21 10.15 -4.92
N LEU A 82 15.46 9.94 -4.48
CA LEU A 82 16.62 9.75 -5.34
C LEU A 82 16.79 8.27 -5.77
N GLN A 83 15.69 7.52 -5.83
CA GLN A 83 15.61 6.13 -6.27
C GLN A 83 14.28 5.85 -6.97
N GLU A 84 14.24 4.83 -7.83
CA GLU A 84 13.00 4.31 -8.42
C GLU A 84 12.06 3.77 -7.34
N LEU A 85 10.75 3.93 -7.57
CA LEU A 85 9.70 3.42 -6.69
C LEU A 85 8.46 3.11 -7.54
N PRO A 86 7.81 1.93 -7.38
CA PRO A 86 6.53 1.65 -8.02
C PRO A 86 5.48 2.73 -7.71
N HIS A 87 4.70 3.14 -8.70
CA HIS A 87 3.70 4.20 -8.53
C HIS A 87 2.61 3.79 -7.55
N LEU A 88 2.27 2.52 -7.55
CA LEU A 88 1.20 1.94 -6.74
C LEU A 88 1.73 1.30 -5.45
N SER A 89 2.99 1.58 -5.09
CA SER A 89 3.57 1.19 -3.79
C SER A 89 2.84 1.84 -2.61
N HIS A 90 3.00 1.27 -1.41
CA HIS A 90 2.41 1.84 -0.19
C HIS A 90 2.82 3.29 0.08
N LEU A 91 4.09 3.63 -0.15
CA LEU A 91 4.58 5.01 -0.02
C LEU A 91 3.96 5.94 -1.07
N GLY A 92 3.83 5.49 -2.32
CA GLY A 92 3.15 6.26 -3.38
C GLY A 92 1.67 6.51 -3.07
N VAL A 93 0.95 5.49 -2.59
CA VAL A 93 -0.46 5.62 -2.16
C VAL A 93 -0.61 6.60 -0.99
N ARG A 94 0.28 6.52 0.00
CA ARG A 94 0.32 7.44 1.16
C ARG A 94 0.51 8.89 0.76
N ALA A 95 1.52 9.15 -0.07
CA ALA A 95 1.80 10.49 -0.56
C ALA A 95 0.58 11.13 -1.27
N ARG A 96 -0.22 10.33 -1.99
CA ARG A 96 -1.46 10.81 -2.64
C ARG A 96 -2.53 11.20 -1.62
N GLN A 97 -2.78 10.34 -0.63
CA GLN A 97 -3.76 10.60 0.43
C GLN A 97 -3.39 11.84 1.25
N GLU A 98 -2.10 12.03 1.52
CA GLU A 98 -1.54 13.19 2.21
C GLU A 98 -1.40 14.42 1.29
N LYS A 99 -1.65 14.27 -0.02
CA LYS A 99 -1.54 15.31 -1.05
C LYS A 99 -0.16 15.98 -1.12
N VAL A 100 0.88 15.20 -0.87
CA VAL A 100 2.27 15.66 -0.95
C VAL A 100 2.79 15.43 -2.37
N VAL A 101 3.32 16.47 -3.00
CA VAL A 101 3.93 16.35 -4.33
C VAL A 101 5.10 15.38 -4.25
N PHE A 102 5.08 14.31 -5.05
CA PHE A 102 6.06 13.23 -4.93
C PHE A 102 6.59 12.86 -6.30
N VAL A 103 7.91 13.02 -6.46
CA VAL A 103 8.63 12.63 -7.67
C VAL A 103 9.82 11.75 -7.32
N THR A 104 10.21 10.87 -8.23
CA THR A 104 11.49 10.16 -8.17
C THR A 104 12.44 10.69 -9.24
N CYS A 105 13.74 10.65 -8.96
CA CYS A 105 14.80 10.99 -9.90
C CYS A 105 15.96 10.03 -9.73
N GLU A 106 16.37 9.39 -10.82
CA GLU A 106 17.54 8.48 -10.81
C GLU A 106 18.66 8.96 -11.75
N ASP A 107 18.51 10.12 -12.37
CA ASP A 107 19.54 10.70 -13.23
C ASP A 107 20.65 11.33 -12.37
N ASP A 108 21.85 10.73 -12.38
CA ASP A 108 22.99 11.15 -11.54
C ASP A 108 23.34 12.64 -11.65
N GLU A 109 23.19 13.24 -12.84
CA GLU A 109 23.48 14.67 -13.05
C GLU A 109 22.43 15.53 -12.35
N LYS A 110 21.15 15.16 -12.46
CA LYS A 110 20.06 15.84 -11.76
C LYS A 110 20.11 15.64 -10.25
N VAL A 111 20.45 14.45 -9.78
CA VAL A 111 20.69 14.19 -8.35
C VAL A 111 21.77 15.13 -7.84
N SER A 112 22.88 15.26 -8.56
CA SER A 112 23.97 16.20 -8.21
C SER A 112 23.53 17.67 -8.24
N ASP A 113 22.61 18.04 -9.14
CA ASP A 113 22.01 19.39 -9.18
C ASP A 113 21.10 19.64 -7.97
N ILE A 114 20.26 18.67 -7.60
CA ILE A 114 19.36 18.72 -6.43
C ILE A 114 20.18 18.89 -5.14
N GLU A 115 21.25 18.12 -4.97
CA GLU A 115 22.14 18.23 -3.81
C GLU A 115 22.81 19.62 -3.72
N ARG A 116 23.14 20.26 -4.85
CA ARG A 116 23.65 21.64 -4.89
C ARG A 116 22.61 22.71 -4.50
N LEU A 117 21.32 22.35 -4.50
CA LEU A 117 20.23 23.21 -4.06
C LEU A 117 19.87 23.01 -2.59
N ALA A 118 20.48 22.04 -1.89
CA ALA A 118 20.20 21.76 -0.49
C ALA A 118 20.36 23.02 0.38
N GLY A 119 19.39 23.24 1.28
CA GLY A 119 19.30 24.40 2.16
C GLY A 119 18.70 25.66 1.55
N LYS A 120 18.45 25.70 0.22
CA LYS A 120 17.80 26.84 -0.46
C LYS A 120 16.30 26.62 -0.60
N TYR A 121 15.56 27.72 -0.77
CA TYR A 121 14.17 27.63 -1.21
C TYR A 121 14.09 27.24 -2.68
N VAL A 122 13.20 26.30 -2.97
CA VAL A 122 12.96 25.80 -4.32
C VAL A 122 11.46 25.72 -4.58
N ARG A 123 11.11 25.79 -5.86
CA ARG A 123 9.77 25.50 -6.37
C ARG A 123 9.84 24.22 -7.19
N LEU A 124 9.11 23.21 -6.74
CA LEU A 124 8.92 21.94 -7.40
C LEU A 124 7.56 21.96 -8.11
N GLU A 125 7.55 21.78 -9.42
CA GLU A 125 6.33 21.61 -10.22
C GLU A 125 6.40 20.29 -10.95
N ALA A 126 5.42 19.43 -10.72
CA ALA A 126 5.33 18.10 -11.32
C ALA A 126 3.97 17.94 -12.02
N SER A 127 4.01 17.62 -13.31
CA SER A 127 2.86 17.22 -14.12
C SER A 127 3.01 15.78 -14.59
N SER A 128 2.01 15.24 -15.30
CA SER A 128 2.08 13.90 -15.88
C SER A 128 3.22 13.70 -16.90
N THR A 129 3.86 14.77 -17.37
CA THR A 129 4.87 14.73 -18.45
C THR A 129 6.13 15.51 -18.16
N CYS A 130 6.17 16.37 -17.13
CA CYS A 130 7.28 17.28 -16.89
C CYS A 130 7.48 17.53 -15.40
N VAL A 131 8.74 17.67 -14.98
CA VAL A 131 9.11 18.10 -13.63
C VAL A 131 10.12 19.24 -13.71
N ASN A 132 9.79 20.37 -13.10
CA ASN A 132 10.65 21.53 -12.98
C ASN A 132 11.04 21.74 -11.51
N LEU A 133 12.35 21.88 -11.25
CA LEU A 133 12.88 22.25 -9.95
C LEU A 133 13.74 23.51 -10.10
N ASN A 134 13.25 24.64 -9.60
CA ASN A 134 13.92 25.93 -9.76
C ASN A 134 14.18 26.59 -8.40
N PRO A 135 15.29 27.31 -8.22
CA PRO A 135 15.49 28.18 -7.07
C PRO A 135 14.34 29.18 -6.93
N TYR A 136 13.83 29.35 -5.71
CA TYR A 136 12.76 30.29 -5.41
C TYR A 136 13.29 31.41 -4.53
N ILE A 137 13.14 32.66 -4.99
CA ILE A 137 13.53 33.84 -4.22
C ILE A 137 12.31 34.28 -3.40
N THR A 138 12.40 34.18 -2.08
CA THR A 138 11.39 34.71 -1.16
C THR A 138 11.42 36.24 -1.19
N HIS A 139 10.58 36.88 -2.01
CA HIS A 139 10.28 38.29 -1.84
C HIS A 139 9.34 38.45 -0.65
N GLY A 140 9.78 39.18 0.38
CA GLY A 140 9.19 39.18 1.72
C GLY A 140 7.80 39.80 1.88
N ASN A 141 6.79 39.41 1.09
CA ASN A 141 5.40 39.82 1.39
C ASN A 141 4.24 38.95 0.84
N ASP A 142 4.45 37.75 0.30
CA ASP A 142 3.33 36.90 -0.16
C ASP A 142 2.95 35.85 0.88
N GLY A 143 2.13 36.27 1.85
CA GLY A 143 1.51 35.41 2.88
C GLY A 143 0.39 34.50 2.34
N ASN A 144 0.55 33.89 1.17
CA ASN A 144 -0.44 32.98 0.61
C ASN A 144 0.22 31.70 0.06
N PHE A 145 0.73 30.89 0.99
CA PHE A 145 1.19 29.53 0.73
C PHE A 145 -0.02 28.59 0.68
N GLY A 146 -0.72 28.60 -0.46
CA GLY A 146 -1.85 27.70 -0.72
C GLY A 146 -1.69 27.00 -2.07
N LEU A 147 -1.89 25.69 -2.07
CA LEU A 147 -1.92 24.80 -3.24
C LEU A 147 -2.81 25.42 -4.34
N LYS A 148 -2.21 25.97 -5.41
CA LYS A 148 -2.96 26.48 -6.57
C LYS A 148 -3.12 25.37 -7.60
N THR A 149 -4.31 24.79 -7.65
CA THR A 149 -4.75 23.92 -8.74
C THR A 149 -4.91 24.77 -10.01
N LEU A 150 -4.12 24.49 -11.04
CA LEU A 150 -4.28 25.09 -12.37
C LEU A 150 -5.51 24.47 -13.04
N SER A 151 -6.64 25.19 -13.05
CA SER A 151 -7.80 24.87 -13.88
C SER A 151 -7.91 25.88 -15.02
N GLY A 152 -7.96 25.37 -16.25
CA GLY A 152 -8.22 26.16 -17.46
C GLY A 152 -9.67 26.65 -17.47
N SER A 153 -9.84 27.91 -17.85
CA SER A 153 -11.12 28.59 -17.99
C SER A 153 -12.02 27.91 -19.03
N SER A 154 -13.19 27.42 -18.61
CA SER A 154 -14.38 27.44 -19.47
C SER A 154 -15.62 27.54 -18.58
N SER A 155 -16.40 28.58 -18.84
CA SER A 155 -17.65 28.87 -18.16
C SER A 155 -18.74 27.89 -18.61
N SER A 156 -19.32 27.15 -17.67
CA SER A 156 -20.67 26.61 -17.85
C SER A 156 -21.37 26.50 -16.50
N THR A 157 -22.51 27.19 -16.41
CA THR A 157 -23.45 27.16 -15.29
C THR A 157 -24.15 25.80 -15.24
N VAL A 158 -23.98 25.06 -14.14
CA VAL A 158 -24.78 23.86 -13.84
C VAL A 158 -25.38 23.98 -12.45
N LEU A 159 -26.69 23.78 -12.40
CA LEU A 159 -27.59 23.83 -11.25
C LEU A 159 -27.26 22.72 -10.25
N ASP A 160 -27.16 23.13 -8.99
CA ASP A 160 -26.96 22.26 -7.82
C ASP A 160 -28.20 21.37 -7.59
N ARG A 161 -28.02 20.05 -7.68
CA ARG A 161 -28.91 19.05 -7.12
C ARG A 161 -28.08 18.13 -6.24
N GLY A 162 -28.16 18.38 -4.94
CA GLY A 162 -27.47 17.62 -3.91
C GLY A 162 -27.74 16.12 -3.97
N VAL A 163 -26.66 15.36 -3.99
CA VAL A 163 -26.64 13.92 -3.68
C VAL A 163 -25.88 13.79 -2.37
N HIS A 164 -26.57 13.27 -1.34
CA HIS A 164 -26.00 12.94 -0.05
C HIS A 164 -24.90 11.87 -0.21
N VAL A 165 -23.65 12.24 0.06
CA VAL A 165 -22.54 11.28 0.29
C VAL A 165 -22.48 11.01 1.79
N SER A 166 -22.75 9.77 2.19
CA SER A 166 -22.68 9.32 3.58
C SER A 166 -21.24 9.34 4.09
N SER A 167 -20.96 10.15 5.11
CA SER A 167 -19.68 10.18 5.82
C SER A 167 -19.49 8.90 6.64
N PHE A 168 -18.45 8.13 6.32
CA PHE A 168 -18.00 7.01 7.15
C PHE A 168 -17.41 7.55 8.45
N SER A 169 -18.23 7.59 9.50
CA SER A 169 -17.80 7.79 10.88
C SER A 169 -17.02 6.56 11.35
N ALA A 170 -15.98 6.76 12.16
CA ALA A 170 -15.42 5.69 12.98
C ALA A 170 -16.59 5.00 13.70
N SER A 171 -16.81 3.72 13.39
CA SER A 171 -17.80 2.93 14.10
C SER A 171 -17.24 2.65 15.48
N LYS A 172 -17.81 3.28 16.52
CA LYS A 172 -17.58 2.84 17.91
C LYS A 172 -17.85 1.34 17.95
N ALA A 173 -16.82 0.55 18.24
CA ALA A 173 -17.02 -0.85 18.59
C ALA A 173 -18.03 -0.88 19.76
N PRO A 174 -19.02 -1.79 19.75
CA PRO A 174 -19.90 -1.92 20.89
C PRO A 174 -19.03 -2.27 22.11
N MET A 175 -19.08 -1.43 23.15
CA MET A 175 -18.66 -1.88 24.48
C MET A 175 -19.47 -3.12 24.83
N LEU A 176 -18.75 -4.21 25.09
CA LEU A 176 -19.15 -5.49 25.69
C LEU A 176 -20.65 -5.64 25.97
N SER A 177 -21.38 -6.36 25.10
CA SER A 177 -22.63 -7.05 25.50
C SER A 177 -23.23 -8.04 24.48
N GLN A 178 -22.63 -8.26 23.30
CA GLN A 178 -23.08 -9.33 22.39
C GLN A 178 -21.95 -10.34 22.20
N GLY A 179 -22.28 -11.61 22.45
CA GLY A 179 -21.35 -12.72 22.71
C GLY A 179 -20.16 -12.75 21.77
N VAL A 180 -18.97 -12.78 22.35
CA VAL A 180 -17.73 -12.96 21.59
C VAL A 180 -17.80 -14.32 20.91
N SER A 181 -17.76 -14.33 19.57
CA SER A 181 -17.58 -15.58 18.83
C SER A 181 -16.26 -16.20 19.28
N THR A 182 -16.30 -17.38 19.90
CA THR A 182 -15.10 -18.04 20.42
C THR A 182 -14.26 -18.69 19.32
N GLY A 183 -14.78 -18.77 18.10
CA GLY A 183 -14.12 -19.34 16.92
C GLY A 183 -13.96 -18.36 15.75
N VAL A 184 -13.57 -18.91 14.59
CA VAL A 184 -13.32 -18.15 13.35
C VAL A 184 -14.62 -17.83 12.60
N ILE A 185 -14.61 -16.74 11.83
CA ILE A 185 -15.66 -16.36 10.89
C ILE A 185 -15.22 -16.82 9.48
N LEU A 186 -16.14 -17.44 8.72
CA LEU A 186 -15.87 -17.78 7.33
C LEU A 186 -15.75 -16.50 6.50
N LEU A 187 -14.86 -16.48 5.50
CA LEU A 187 -14.64 -15.28 4.70
C LEU A 187 -15.91 -14.75 4.03
N ALA A 188 -16.83 -15.64 3.63
CA ALA A 188 -18.13 -15.25 3.05
C ALA A 188 -19.04 -14.48 4.01
N ASP A 189 -18.86 -14.69 5.33
CA ASP A 189 -19.65 -14.08 6.39
C ASP A 189 -18.92 -12.89 7.05
N ALA A 190 -17.72 -12.54 6.56
CA ALA A 190 -16.92 -11.45 7.12
C ALA A 190 -17.58 -10.08 6.86
N ASP A 191 -17.76 -9.31 7.93
CA ASP A 191 -18.26 -7.94 7.86
C ASP A 191 -17.33 -6.94 8.57
N ALA A 192 -17.48 -5.65 8.25
CA ALA A 192 -16.56 -4.63 8.74
C ALA A 192 -16.64 -4.43 10.27
N MET A 193 -17.78 -4.75 10.89
CA MET A 193 -18.02 -4.57 12.33
C MET A 193 -17.38 -5.68 13.17
N THR A 194 -17.21 -6.88 12.61
CA THR A 194 -16.59 -8.03 13.30
C THR A 194 -15.16 -8.30 12.86
N SER A 195 -14.82 -7.92 11.63
CA SER A 195 -13.65 -8.43 10.92
C SER A 195 -12.77 -7.33 10.30
N GLY A 196 -13.20 -6.06 10.35
CA GLY A 196 -12.51 -4.95 9.71
C GLY A 196 -12.77 -4.87 8.21
N ALA A 197 -12.46 -3.71 7.63
CA ALA A 197 -12.83 -3.38 6.25
C ALA A 197 -12.12 -4.28 5.22
N LYS A 198 -10.83 -4.59 5.43
CA LYS A 198 -10.06 -5.45 4.53
C LYS A 198 -10.65 -6.86 4.42
N ALA A 199 -10.90 -7.53 5.54
CA ALA A 199 -11.50 -8.86 5.54
C ALA A 199 -12.91 -8.87 4.94
N ALA A 200 -13.73 -7.86 5.25
CA ALA A 200 -15.06 -7.71 4.67
C ALA A 200 -15.02 -7.50 3.15
N ALA A 201 -14.06 -6.71 2.65
CA ALA A 201 -13.84 -6.53 1.22
C ALA A 201 -13.42 -7.84 0.54
N CYS A 202 -12.56 -8.65 1.17
CA CYS A 202 -12.19 -9.98 0.67
C CYS A 202 -13.39 -10.94 0.65
N GLY A 203 -14.27 -10.90 1.65
CA GLY A 203 -15.54 -11.64 1.65
C GLY A 203 -16.46 -11.27 0.49
N ARG A 204 -16.56 -9.96 0.20
CA ARG A 204 -17.27 -9.46 -0.97
C ARG A 204 -16.62 -9.90 -2.28
N LEU A 205 -15.28 -9.85 -2.39
CA LEU A 205 -14.57 -10.36 -3.55
C LEU A 205 -14.90 -11.83 -3.81
N ALA A 206 -14.91 -12.67 -2.77
CA ALA A 206 -15.24 -14.10 -2.89
C ALA A 206 -16.68 -14.33 -3.39
N SER A 207 -17.62 -13.45 -3.01
CA SER A 207 -18.99 -13.48 -3.55
C SER A 207 -19.04 -13.01 -5.01
N LEU A 208 -18.23 -12.02 -5.37
CA LEU A 208 -18.17 -11.45 -6.72
C LEU A 208 -17.45 -12.35 -7.72
N SER A 209 -16.47 -13.15 -7.30
CA SER A 209 -15.77 -14.10 -8.18
C SER A 209 -16.74 -15.13 -8.77
N ALA A 210 -17.67 -15.66 -7.98
CA ALA A 210 -18.68 -16.63 -8.43
C ALA A 210 -19.59 -16.09 -9.55
N VAL A 211 -19.89 -14.79 -9.56
CA VAL A 211 -20.69 -14.17 -10.64
C VAL A 211 -19.83 -13.68 -11.81
N SER A 212 -18.53 -13.49 -11.59
CA SER A 212 -17.60 -12.96 -12.60
C SER A 212 -17.38 -13.90 -13.79
N GLU A 213 -17.55 -15.20 -13.60
CA GLU A 213 -17.40 -16.23 -14.65
C GLU A 213 -18.31 -16.02 -15.86
N LYS A 214 -19.47 -15.37 -15.65
CA LYS A 214 -20.47 -15.12 -16.69
C LYS A 214 -20.40 -13.71 -17.26
N VAL A 215 -19.42 -12.91 -16.84
CA VAL A 215 -19.28 -11.52 -17.22
C VAL A 215 -18.17 -11.37 -18.24
N TYR A 216 -18.49 -10.70 -19.34
CA TYR A 216 -17.56 -10.40 -20.42
C TYR A 216 -17.64 -8.91 -20.73
N SER A 217 -16.52 -8.33 -21.15
CA SER A 217 -16.50 -7.00 -21.76
C SER A 217 -17.20 -7.01 -23.12
N ASP A 218 -17.47 -5.83 -23.67
CA ASP A 218 -18.04 -5.67 -25.02
C ASP A 218 -17.14 -6.28 -26.12
N GLN A 219 -15.84 -6.45 -25.82
CA GLN A 219 -14.86 -7.09 -26.69
C GLN A 219 -14.78 -8.61 -26.48
N GLY A 220 -15.67 -9.20 -25.69
CA GLY A 220 -15.71 -10.64 -25.41
C GLY A 220 -14.60 -11.13 -24.47
N VAL A 221 -13.95 -10.23 -23.72
CA VAL A 221 -12.89 -10.60 -22.77
C VAL A 221 -13.53 -10.94 -21.42
N PRO A 222 -13.24 -12.11 -20.82
CA PRO A 222 -13.84 -12.50 -19.56
C PRO A 222 -13.34 -11.61 -18.41
N ALA A 223 -14.25 -11.25 -17.51
CA ALA A 223 -13.94 -10.60 -16.23
C ALA A 223 -13.76 -11.61 -15.09
N SER A 224 -13.58 -12.90 -15.42
CA SER A 224 -13.44 -13.98 -14.44
C SER A 224 -12.15 -13.84 -13.63
N PHE A 225 -12.28 -13.89 -12.32
CA PHE A 225 -11.17 -13.96 -11.37
C PHE A 225 -11.51 -14.92 -10.21
N LEU A 226 -10.49 -15.34 -9.48
CA LEU A 226 -10.59 -16.19 -8.30
C LEU A 226 -10.17 -15.41 -7.05
N VAL A 227 -10.49 -15.95 -5.88
CA VAL A 227 -10.10 -15.37 -4.58
C VAL A 227 -9.53 -16.51 -3.73
N PRO A 228 -8.39 -16.31 -3.03
CA PRO A 228 -7.84 -17.32 -2.14
C PRO A 228 -8.85 -17.72 -1.06
N ALA A 229 -8.88 -19.01 -0.70
CA ALA A 229 -9.66 -19.45 0.45
C ALA A 229 -9.18 -18.74 1.73
N GLY A 230 -10.10 -18.42 2.63
CA GLY A 230 -9.75 -17.68 3.84
C GLY A 230 -10.79 -17.77 4.95
N VAL A 231 -10.37 -17.34 6.14
CA VAL A 231 -11.19 -17.18 7.33
C VAL A 231 -10.69 -15.97 8.12
N VAL A 232 -11.49 -15.53 9.09
CA VAL A 232 -11.15 -14.38 9.94
C VAL A 232 -11.17 -14.78 11.40
N ILE A 233 -10.13 -14.40 12.13
CA ILE A 233 -10.14 -14.34 13.59
C ILE A 233 -10.73 -12.97 13.97
N PRO A 234 -11.92 -12.91 14.59
CA PRO A 234 -12.68 -11.67 14.75
C PRO A 234 -12.08 -10.72 15.78
N PHE A 235 -12.56 -9.47 15.79
CA PHE A 235 -12.35 -8.54 16.90
C PHE A 235 -12.77 -9.17 18.24
N GLY A 236 -12.09 -8.79 19.32
CA GLY A 236 -12.30 -9.38 20.65
C GLY A 236 -11.40 -10.58 20.93
N SER A 237 -10.86 -11.26 19.90
CA SER A 237 -10.01 -12.45 20.10
C SER A 237 -8.72 -12.14 20.86
N MET A 238 -8.08 -11.00 20.57
CA MET A 238 -6.89 -10.55 21.32
C MET A 238 -7.25 -10.22 22.78
N GLN A 239 -8.39 -9.58 23.01
CA GLN A 239 -8.88 -9.23 24.35
C GLN A 239 -9.17 -10.48 25.18
N LEU A 240 -9.80 -11.50 24.58
CA LEU A 240 -9.99 -12.80 25.23
C LEU A 240 -8.64 -13.45 25.60
N ALA A 241 -7.65 -13.40 24.71
CA ALA A 241 -6.31 -13.92 25.00
C ALA A 241 -5.62 -13.17 26.16
N LEU A 242 -5.80 -11.85 26.24
CA LEU A 242 -5.32 -11.01 27.34
C LEU A 242 -5.98 -11.36 28.68
N GLU A 243 -7.30 -11.63 28.68
CA GLU A 243 -8.05 -12.06 29.86
C GLU A 243 -7.58 -13.44 30.35
N GLN A 244 -7.44 -14.40 29.43
CA GLN A 244 -6.96 -15.75 29.73
C GLN A 244 -5.53 -15.74 30.31
N SER A 245 -4.67 -14.86 29.78
CA SER A 245 -3.30 -14.68 30.25
C SER A 245 -3.18 -13.82 31.51
N LYS A 246 -4.30 -13.27 32.02
CA LYS A 246 -4.35 -12.35 33.17
C LYS A 246 -3.47 -11.10 33.01
N CYS A 247 -3.33 -10.63 31.78
CA CYS A 247 -2.50 -9.47 31.42
C CYS A 247 -3.33 -8.22 31.07
N MET A 248 -4.67 -8.31 31.13
CA MET A 248 -5.57 -7.22 30.75
C MET A 248 -5.30 -5.91 31.52
N ASP A 249 -5.14 -5.97 32.84
CA ASP A 249 -4.90 -4.77 33.65
C ASP A 249 -3.58 -4.08 33.29
N THR A 250 -2.52 -4.86 33.06
CA THR A 250 -1.21 -4.35 32.61
C THR A 250 -1.32 -3.71 31.23
N PHE A 251 -2.04 -4.37 30.31
CA PHE A 251 -2.29 -3.84 28.96
C PHE A 251 -3.03 -2.50 29.00
N VAL A 252 -4.12 -2.40 29.78
CA VAL A 252 -4.88 -1.15 29.95
C VAL A 252 -4.02 -0.04 30.55
N SER A 253 -3.19 -0.36 31.54
CA SER A 253 -2.25 0.61 32.13
C SER A 253 -1.25 1.15 31.11
N PHE A 254 -0.65 0.29 30.27
CA PHE A 254 0.23 0.75 29.20
C PHE A 254 -0.52 1.57 28.14
N LEU A 255 -1.76 1.19 27.79
CA LEU A 255 -2.61 1.98 26.90
C LEU A 255 -2.96 3.35 27.45
N GLU A 256 -3.02 3.54 28.76
CA GLU A 256 -3.27 4.86 29.35
C GLU A 256 -2.02 5.73 29.30
N GLN A 257 -0.87 5.17 29.64
CA GLN A 257 0.41 5.88 29.60
C GLN A 257 0.77 6.29 28.17
N ILE A 258 0.50 5.43 27.19
CA ILE A 258 0.79 5.70 25.79
C ILE A 258 -0.13 6.75 25.18
N GLU A 259 -1.21 7.20 25.82
CA GLU A 259 -1.97 8.35 25.29
C GLU A 259 -1.27 9.68 25.58
N THR A 260 -0.57 9.76 26.71
CA THR A 260 0.08 11.00 27.18
C THR A 260 1.58 11.06 26.90
N ALA A 261 2.23 9.94 26.57
CA ALA A 261 3.67 9.88 26.36
C ALA A 261 4.15 10.78 25.20
N GLY A 262 5.20 11.56 25.45
CA GLY A 262 5.81 12.43 24.43
C GLY A 262 6.44 11.64 23.28
N PRO A 263 6.40 12.13 22.02
CA PRO A 263 7.07 11.47 20.89
C PRO A 263 8.60 11.58 20.97
N GLU A 264 9.12 12.54 21.75
CA GLU A 264 10.54 12.79 22.00
C GLU A 264 10.95 12.22 23.37
N GLY A 265 12.21 11.79 23.51
CA GLY A 265 12.76 11.33 24.80
C GLY A 265 12.64 9.83 25.09
N GLY A 266 12.14 9.03 24.15
CA GLY A 266 12.18 7.56 24.19
C GLY A 266 11.13 6.88 25.09
N GLU A 267 10.32 7.63 25.83
CA GLU A 267 9.23 7.09 26.65
C GLU A 267 8.19 6.34 25.81
N LEU A 268 7.73 6.96 24.72
CA LEU A 268 6.80 6.34 23.78
C LEU A 268 7.38 5.05 23.19
N ASP A 269 8.66 5.04 22.86
CA ASP A 269 9.33 3.89 22.24
C ASP A 269 9.35 2.71 23.22
N ASN A 270 9.69 2.97 24.48
CA ASN A 270 9.68 1.97 25.54
C ASN A 270 8.28 1.39 25.76
N LEU A 271 7.24 2.23 25.82
CA LEU A 271 5.85 1.79 25.96
C LEU A 271 5.38 0.95 24.76
N CYS A 272 5.74 1.37 23.53
CA CYS A 272 5.45 0.59 22.33
C CYS A 272 6.15 -0.77 22.35
N CYS A 273 7.41 -0.83 22.79
CA CYS A 273 8.14 -2.10 22.94
C CYS A 273 7.47 -3.00 23.99
N GLN A 274 7.12 -2.46 25.17
CA GLN A 274 6.45 -3.22 26.24
C GLN A 274 5.09 -3.76 25.81
N LEU A 275 4.27 -2.96 25.12
CA LEU A 275 3.00 -3.42 24.56
C LEU A 275 3.20 -4.54 23.53
N GLN A 276 4.16 -4.37 22.62
CA GLN A 276 4.45 -5.38 21.60
C GLN A 276 4.96 -6.68 22.22
N GLU A 277 5.84 -6.62 23.22
CA GLU A 277 6.33 -7.80 23.95
C GLU A 277 5.18 -8.53 24.67
N LEU A 278 4.32 -7.78 25.37
CA LEU A 278 3.16 -8.32 26.06
C LEU A 278 2.22 -9.06 25.10
N ILE A 279 1.91 -8.44 23.96
CA ILE A 279 0.97 -9.00 22.97
C ILE A 279 1.59 -10.15 22.19
N SER A 280 2.89 -10.08 21.89
CA SER A 280 3.61 -11.14 21.17
C SER A 280 3.70 -12.44 21.98
N ALA A 281 3.52 -12.37 23.30
CA ALA A 281 3.46 -13.54 24.18
C ALA A 281 2.07 -14.21 24.24
N LEU A 282 1.04 -13.58 23.68
CA LEU A 282 -0.32 -14.12 23.68
C LEU A 282 -0.46 -15.27 22.69
N GLN A 283 -1.47 -16.11 22.93
CA GLN A 283 -1.86 -17.19 22.03
C GLN A 283 -3.34 -17.08 21.69
N PRO A 284 -3.74 -17.36 20.42
CA PRO A 284 -5.15 -17.56 20.09
C PRO A 284 -5.74 -18.75 20.86
N SER A 285 -7.06 -18.73 21.05
CA SER A 285 -7.78 -19.80 21.75
C SER A 285 -7.67 -21.15 21.03
N GLU A 286 -7.84 -22.24 21.78
CA GLU A 286 -7.88 -23.61 21.22
C GLU A 286 -8.98 -23.75 20.17
N ASP A 287 -10.17 -23.19 20.38
CA ASP A 287 -11.27 -23.15 19.40
C ASP A 287 -10.87 -22.55 18.05
N ILE A 288 -10.03 -21.50 18.05
CA ILE A 288 -9.51 -20.88 16.82
C ILE A 288 -8.55 -21.85 16.13
N ILE A 289 -7.64 -22.46 16.87
CA ILE A 289 -6.63 -23.39 16.36
C ILE A 289 -7.31 -24.60 15.70
N GLU A 290 -8.24 -25.25 16.42
CA GLU A 290 -8.99 -26.41 15.91
C GLU A 290 -9.80 -26.05 14.66
N SER A 291 -10.37 -24.84 14.61
CA SER A 291 -11.09 -24.36 13.44
C SER A 291 -10.18 -24.18 12.22
N ILE A 292 -8.96 -23.67 12.41
CA ILE A 292 -7.97 -23.49 11.34
C ILE A 292 -7.51 -24.85 10.81
N GLU A 293 -7.20 -25.81 11.68
CA GLU A 293 -6.78 -27.17 11.30
C GLU A 293 -7.88 -27.93 10.53
N ARG A 294 -9.15 -27.67 10.85
CA ARG A 294 -10.29 -28.28 10.15
C ARG A 294 -10.54 -27.68 8.77
N ILE A 295 -10.26 -26.39 8.59
CA ILE A 295 -10.59 -25.65 7.36
C ILE A 295 -9.46 -25.76 6.33
N PHE A 296 -8.20 -25.69 6.76
CA PHE A 296 -7.05 -25.72 5.87
C PHE A 296 -6.34 -27.07 5.91
N PRO A 297 -5.87 -27.58 4.76
CA PRO A 297 -5.02 -28.78 4.72
C PRO A 297 -3.75 -28.60 5.55
N ALA A 298 -3.26 -29.71 6.11
CA ALA A 298 -2.07 -29.70 6.98
C ALA A 298 -0.79 -29.20 6.28
N ASN A 299 -0.72 -29.35 4.95
CA ASN A 299 0.39 -28.90 4.11
C ASN A 299 0.11 -27.57 3.40
N ALA A 300 -0.96 -26.85 3.77
CA ALA A 300 -1.24 -25.55 3.21
C ALA A 300 -0.18 -24.52 3.64
N HIS A 301 0.05 -23.54 2.78
CA HIS A 301 0.79 -22.34 3.12
C HIS A 301 -0.23 -21.22 3.31
N LEU A 302 -0.18 -20.53 4.45
CA LEU A 302 -1.11 -19.44 4.77
C LEU A 302 -0.39 -18.09 4.84
N ILE A 303 -1.14 -17.03 4.63
CA ILE A 303 -0.76 -15.67 4.97
C ILE A 303 -1.69 -15.15 6.05
N VAL A 304 -1.10 -14.60 7.11
CA VAL A 304 -1.81 -14.06 8.28
C VAL A 304 -1.74 -12.54 8.20
N ARG A 305 -2.84 -11.89 7.81
CA ARG A 305 -2.92 -10.45 7.50
C ARG A 305 -3.69 -9.69 8.57
N SER A 306 -3.24 -8.48 8.86
CA SER A 306 -3.98 -7.49 9.63
C SER A 306 -5.27 -7.04 8.93
N SER A 307 -6.33 -6.85 9.71
CA SER A 307 -7.59 -6.23 9.30
C SER A 307 -8.17 -5.43 10.47
N ALA A 308 -7.54 -4.29 10.79
CA ALA A 308 -7.98 -3.44 11.90
C ALA A 308 -9.22 -2.59 11.54
N ASN A 309 -9.98 -2.17 12.55
CA ASN A 309 -11.13 -1.26 12.39
C ASN A 309 -10.74 0.16 11.97
N VAL A 310 -9.45 0.50 12.06
CA VAL A 310 -8.88 1.83 11.80
C VAL A 310 -8.06 1.90 10.50
N GLU A 311 -8.04 0.85 9.69
CA GLU A 311 -7.17 0.79 8.49
C GLU A 311 -7.59 1.75 7.36
N ASP A 312 -8.89 1.94 7.16
CA ASP A 312 -9.44 2.70 6.03
C ASP A 312 -10.18 3.98 6.48
N LEU A 313 -9.77 4.56 7.61
CA LEU A 313 -10.37 5.80 8.10
C LEU A 313 -10.02 6.99 7.20
N ALA A 314 -11.01 7.85 6.93
CA ALA A 314 -10.82 9.06 6.15
C ALA A 314 -9.75 9.95 6.81
N GLY A 315 -8.66 10.24 6.08
CA GLY A 315 -7.53 11.03 6.57
C GLY A 315 -6.40 10.23 7.22
N MET A 316 -6.52 8.91 7.32
CA MET A 316 -5.44 8.02 7.76
C MET A 316 -5.08 7.07 6.62
N SER A 317 -3.78 6.89 6.37
CA SER A 317 -3.31 5.86 5.46
C SER A 317 -2.72 4.69 6.24
N ALA A 318 -3.44 3.58 6.28
CA ALA A 318 -2.88 2.35 6.86
C ALA A 318 -2.13 1.48 5.84
N ALA A 319 -1.84 1.99 4.64
CA ALA A 319 -1.08 1.24 3.64
C ALA A 319 0.29 0.84 4.22
N GLY A 320 0.51 -0.47 4.38
CA GLY A 320 1.70 -1.02 5.02
C GLY A 320 1.91 -0.58 6.47
N LEU A 321 0.86 -0.20 7.21
CA LEU A 321 0.99 0.22 8.61
C LEU A 321 1.08 -0.95 9.59
N TYR A 322 0.41 -2.04 9.26
CA TYR A 322 0.32 -3.24 10.08
C TYR A 322 0.93 -4.43 9.36
N GLU A 323 1.24 -5.47 10.13
CA GLU A 323 1.97 -6.62 9.63
C GLU A 323 1.09 -7.56 8.81
N SER A 324 1.74 -8.25 7.86
CA SER A 324 1.20 -9.42 7.16
C SER A 324 2.30 -10.48 7.14
N ILE A 325 2.05 -11.64 7.74
CA ILE A 325 3.05 -12.70 7.90
C ILE A 325 2.80 -13.76 6.82
N PRO A 326 3.63 -13.84 5.77
CA PRO A 326 3.48 -14.82 4.70
C PRO A 326 3.97 -16.21 5.14
N ASN A 327 3.69 -17.22 4.32
CA ASN A 327 4.31 -18.55 4.42
C ASN A 327 4.21 -19.19 5.82
N VAL A 328 3.00 -19.21 6.40
CA VAL A 328 2.70 -19.77 7.72
C VAL A 328 2.10 -21.17 7.58
N ASN A 329 2.68 -22.16 8.24
CA ASN A 329 2.12 -23.52 8.29
C ASN A 329 1.01 -23.60 9.36
N PRO A 330 -0.23 -23.99 9.02
CA PRO A 330 -1.31 -24.14 10.00
C PRO A 330 -1.05 -25.29 10.99
N SER A 331 -0.39 -26.37 10.58
CA SER A 331 -0.09 -27.54 11.43
C SER A 331 1.07 -27.30 12.40
N ASN A 332 1.89 -26.28 12.16
CA ASN A 332 2.93 -25.89 13.11
C ASN A 332 2.34 -24.85 14.05
N LEU A 333 1.74 -25.36 15.14
CA LEU A 333 1.04 -24.55 16.12
C LEU A 333 1.84 -23.32 16.58
N ARG A 334 3.13 -23.51 16.91
CA ARG A 334 3.98 -22.41 17.38
C ARG A 334 4.18 -21.33 16.32
N VAL A 335 4.37 -21.70 15.06
CA VAL A 335 4.54 -20.74 13.97
C VAL A 335 3.24 -19.97 13.73
N PHE A 336 2.09 -20.66 13.70
CA PHE A 336 0.80 -20.02 13.51
C PHE A 336 0.43 -19.08 14.67
N GLN A 337 0.56 -19.53 15.92
CA GLN A 337 0.31 -18.70 17.10
C GLN A 337 1.19 -17.44 17.10
N ASN A 338 2.49 -17.60 16.84
CA ASN A 338 3.41 -16.46 16.75
C ASN A 338 3.03 -15.50 15.62
N ALA A 339 2.57 -16.00 14.47
CA ALA A 339 2.14 -15.15 13.36
C ALA A 339 0.92 -14.30 13.76
N VAL A 340 -0.10 -14.90 14.39
CA VAL A 340 -1.29 -14.20 14.89
C VAL A 340 -0.90 -13.16 15.93
N ALA A 341 -0.06 -13.52 16.91
CA ALA A 341 0.40 -12.62 17.97
C ALA A 341 1.20 -11.43 17.41
N ARG A 342 2.06 -11.66 16.40
CA ARG A 342 2.78 -10.59 15.71
C ARG A 342 1.84 -9.63 14.97
N VAL A 343 0.80 -10.14 14.31
CA VAL A 343 -0.21 -9.28 13.67
C VAL A 343 -0.96 -8.44 14.71
N TRP A 344 -1.35 -9.02 15.85
CA TRP A 344 -1.94 -8.25 16.95
C TRP A 344 -0.98 -7.19 17.50
N ALA A 345 0.28 -7.56 17.76
CA ALA A 345 1.30 -6.66 18.29
C ALA A 345 1.59 -5.50 17.33
N SER A 346 1.47 -5.73 16.01
CA SER A 346 1.68 -4.69 14.99
C SER A 346 0.76 -3.48 15.15
N LEU A 347 -0.38 -3.66 15.83
CA LEU A 347 -1.30 -2.57 16.17
C LEU A 347 -0.59 -1.48 16.98
N TYR A 348 0.39 -1.83 17.83
CA TYR A 348 1.08 -0.92 18.75
C TYR A 348 2.55 -0.68 18.41
N THR A 349 2.92 -0.83 17.14
CA THR A 349 4.20 -0.28 16.69
C THR A 349 4.21 1.23 16.91
N ARG A 350 5.40 1.80 17.16
CA ARG A 350 5.58 3.26 17.30
C ARG A 350 4.90 4.03 16.17
N ARG A 351 5.11 3.56 14.94
CA ARG A 351 4.52 4.15 13.73
C ARG A 351 2.99 4.13 13.78
N ALA A 352 2.39 2.98 14.07
CA ALA A 352 0.94 2.86 14.13
C ALA A 352 0.31 3.74 15.22
N VAL A 353 0.98 3.87 16.36
CA VAL A 353 0.54 4.76 17.46
C VAL A 353 0.59 6.23 17.02
N LEU A 354 1.70 6.67 16.42
CA LEU A 354 1.85 8.05 15.94
C LEU A 354 0.88 8.38 14.81
N SER A 355 0.69 7.48 13.86
CA SER A 355 -0.26 7.62 12.76
C SER A 355 -1.69 7.84 13.28
N ARG A 356 -2.12 7.03 14.27
CA ARG A 356 -3.42 7.21 14.93
C ARG A 356 -3.53 8.51 15.72
N ARG A 357 -2.47 8.92 16.44
CA ARG A 357 -2.45 10.22 17.14
C ARG A 357 -2.62 11.38 16.16
N ALA A 358 -1.93 11.34 15.01
CA ALA A 358 -2.07 12.35 13.97
C ALA A 358 -3.49 12.40 13.38
N ALA A 359 -4.16 11.25 13.29
CA ALA A 359 -5.56 11.14 12.88
C ALA A 359 -6.58 11.45 14.00
N GLY A 360 -6.12 11.75 15.22
CA GLY A 360 -7.00 12.00 16.37
C GLY A 360 -7.73 10.75 16.88
N VAL A 361 -7.22 9.56 16.60
CA VAL A 361 -7.78 8.27 17.02
C VAL A 361 -7.11 7.81 18.32
N SER A 362 -7.92 7.52 19.34
CA SER A 362 -7.42 6.94 20.59
C SER A 362 -6.87 5.53 20.35
N GLN A 363 -5.79 5.20 21.04
CA GLN A 363 -5.20 3.86 21.05
C GLN A 363 -6.15 2.81 21.63
N LYS A 364 -7.10 3.24 22.48
CA LYS A 364 -8.15 2.38 23.07
C LYS A 364 -9.26 2.00 22.09
N ASP A 365 -9.48 2.82 21.05
CA ASP A 365 -10.53 2.58 20.05
C ASP A 365 -10.05 1.66 18.91
N ALA A 366 -8.74 1.37 18.85
CA ALA A 366 -8.15 0.52 17.84
C ALA A 366 -8.27 -0.97 18.21
N THR A 367 -8.81 -1.77 17.30
CA THR A 367 -8.98 -3.22 17.47
C THR A 367 -8.50 -3.97 16.23
N MET A 368 -7.82 -5.10 16.42
CA MET A 368 -7.28 -5.92 15.34
C MET A 368 -8.08 -7.21 15.17
N ALA A 369 -8.60 -7.44 13.96
CA ALA A 369 -8.99 -8.76 13.48
C ALA A 369 -7.86 -9.30 12.60
N VAL A 370 -7.84 -10.61 12.37
CA VAL A 370 -6.79 -11.27 11.59
C VAL A 370 -7.41 -12.06 10.46
N LEU A 371 -7.10 -11.67 9.23
CA LEU A 371 -7.48 -12.37 8.02
C LEU A 371 -6.45 -13.47 7.72
N VAL A 372 -6.86 -14.72 7.77
CA VAL A 372 -6.02 -15.87 7.44
C VAL A 372 -6.44 -16.38 6.06
N GLN A 373 -5.54 -16.32 5.09
CA GLN A 373 -5.80 -16.72 3.70
C GLN A 373 -4.79 -17.75 3.22
N GLU A 374 -5.18 -18.53 2.22
CA GLU A 374 -4.25 -19.34 1.45
C GLU A 374 -3.18 -18.44 0.79
N MET A 375 -1.91 -18.80 0.98
CA MET A 375 -0.76 -18.14 0.38
C MET A 375 -0.54 -18.72 -1.02
N LEU A 376 -0.81 -17.92 -2.03
CA LEU A 376 -0.54 -18.29 -3.42
C LEU A 376 0.95 -18.19 -3.75
N SER A 377 1.41 -19.02 -4.69
CA SER A 377 2.76 -18.95 -5.28
C SER A 377 2.67 -18.50 -6.74
N PRO A 378 2.50 -17.18 -7.00
CA PRO A 378 2.24 -16.67 -8.33
C PRO A 378 3.51 -16.51 -9.20
N ASP A 379 3.29 -16.50 -10.52
CA ASP A 379 4.30 -16.14 -11.51
C ASP A 379 4.48 -14.61 -11.59
N LEU A 380 3.37 -13.89 -11.43
CA LEU A 380 3.27 -12.43 -11.48
C LEU A 380 2.32 -11.93 -10.40
N SER A 381 2.63 -10.80 -9.79
CA SER A 381 1.73 -10.04 -8.93
C SER A 381 1.37 -8.71 -9.58
N PHE A 382 0.22 -8.15 -9.22
CA PHE A 382 -0.21 -6.87 -9.77
C PHE A 382 -0.96 -6.00 -8.75
N VAL A 383 -0.92 -4.69 -9.00
CA VAL A 383 -1.83 -3.70 -8.42
C VAL A 383 -2.57 -3.00 -9.56
N LEU A 384 -3.90 -2.91 -9.48
CA LEU A 384 -4.76 -2.26 -10.46
C LEU A 384 -5.42 -1.02 -9.86
N HIS A 385 -5.30 0.11 -10.54
CA HIS A 385 -6.12 1.30 -10.28
C HIS A 385 -7.12 1.47 -11.41
N THR A 386 -8.41 1.59 -11.07
CA THR A 386 -9.48 1.75 -12.07
C THR A 386 -9.72 3.21 -12.44
N LEU A 387 -9.03 4.14 -11.78
CA LEU A 387 -8.89 5.53 -12.19
C LEU A 387 -7.38 5.81 -12.34
N SER A 388 -6.96 6.44 -13.43
CA SER A 388 -5.54 6.76 -13.59
C SER A 388 -5.04 7.64 -12.42
N PRO A 389 -3.98 7.23 -11.69
CA PRO A 389 -3.42 7.97 -10.57
C PRO A 389 -2.70 9.25 -11.02
N THR A 390 -2.34 9.37 -12.30
CA THR A 390 -1.51 10.46 -12.82
C THR A 390 -2.35 11.57 -13.46
N ASP A 391 -3.27 11.21 -14.35
CA ASP A 391 -4.08 12.16 -15.14
C ASP A 391 -5.58 12.08 -14.86
N ARG A 392 -6.01 11.17 -13.97
CA ARG A 392 -7.42 10.97 -13.57
C ARG A 392 -8.34 10.62 -14.73
N ASP A 393 -7.83 9.95 -15.77
CA ASP A 393 -8.68 9.36 -16.80
C ASP A 393 -9.55 8.23 -16.22
N HIS A 394 -10.87 8.44 -16.28
CA HIS A 394 -11.87 7.47 -15.84
C HIS A 394 -12.13 6.36 -16.86
N ASN A 395 -11.61 6.48 -18.08
CA ASN A 395 -11.86 5.54 -19.16
C ASN A 395 -10.81 4.44 -19.26
N SER A 396 -9.79 4.45 -18.40
CA SER A 396 -8.71 3.48 -18.42
C SER A 396 -8.53 2.80 -17.05
N VAL A 397 -8.00 1.58 -17.09
CA VAL A 397 -7.46 0.87 -15.93
C VAL A 397 -5.95 0.84 -16.10
N GLU A 398 -5.22 1.21 -15.05
CA GLU A 398 -3.76 1.12 -15.01
C GLU A 398 -3.33 -0.03 -14.10
N ALA A 399 -2.36 -0.80 -14.57
CA ALA A 399 -1.82 -1.96 -13.88
C ALA A 399 -0.30 -1.80 -13.71
N GLU A 400 0.18 -1.94 -12.49
CA GLU A 400 1.59 -2.22 -12.21
C GLU A 400 1.75 -3.70 -11.89
N ILE A 401 2.70 -4.36 -12.55
CA ILE A 401 2.91 -5.80 -12.48
C ILE A 401 4.37 -6.08 -12.12
N ALA A 402 4.60 -7.03 -11.24
CA ALA A 402 5.92 -7.49 -10.82
C ALA A 402 6.06 -9.02 -10.94
N PRO A 403 7.30 -9.53 -11.02
CA PRO A 403 7.55 -10.96 -10.96
C PRO A 403 7.39 -11.48 -9.53
N GLY A 404 6.80 -12.67 -9.38
CA GLY A 404 6.63 -13.32 -8.07
C GLY A 404 5.57 -12.65 -7.19
N LEU A 405 5.85 -12.54 -5.90
CA LEU A 405 4.93 -12.08 -4.86
C LEU A 405 4.56 -10.58 -4.97
N GLY A 406 3.41 -10.21 -4.40
CA GLY A 406 2.90 -8.82 -4.38
C GLY A 406 3.76 -7.88 -3.55
N GLU A 407 4.50 -8.41 -2.59
CA GLU A 407 5.44 -7.68 -1.76
C GLU A 407 6.51 -6.96 -2.59
N THR A 408 6.85 -7.44 -3.80
CA THR A 408 7.75 -6.71 -4.72
C THR A 408 7.20 -5.35 -5.16
N LEU A 409 5.87 -5.21 -5.30
CA LEU A 409 5.21 -3.94 -5.63
C LEU A 409 4.91 -3.11 -4.37
N ALA A 410 4.50 -3.79 -3.30
CA ALA A 410 4.05 -3.13 -2.07
C ALA A 410 5.22 -2.53 -1.28
N SER A 411 6.36 -3.24 -1.23
CA SER A 411 7.59 -2.76 -0.60
C SER A 411 8.32 -1.77 -1.50
N GLY A 412 9.18 -0.93 -0.92
CA GLY A 412 10.11 -0.05 -1.63
C GLY A 412 11.26 -0.81 -2.30
N THR A 413 10.99 -2.01 -2.84
CA THR A 413 11.95 -2.75 -3.64
C THR A 413 12.37 -1.88 -4.83
N ARG A 414 13.67 -1.61 -4.92
CA ARG A 414 14.21 -0.78 -5.98
C ARG A 414 13.93 -1.42 -7.34
N GLY A 415 13.26 -0.66 -8.19
CA GLY A 415 12.98 -1.01 -9.57
C GLY A 415 11.66 -0.39 -10.04
N THR A 416 11.48 -0.46 -11.34
CA THR A 416 10.27 -0.11 -12.06
C THR A 416 9.48 -1.40 -12.37
N PRO A 417 8.16 -1.41 -12.19
CA PRO A 417 7.30 -2.52 -12.60
C PRO A 417 6.96 -2.49 -14.09
N TRP A 418 6.37 -3.57 -14.62
CA TRP A 418 5.69 -3.46 -15.91
C TRP A 418 4.46 -2.60 -15.70
N ARG A 419 4.28 -1.58 -16.52
CA ARG A 419 3.11 -0.72 -16.46
C ARG A 419 2.29 -0.86 -17.73
N LEU A 420 1.04 -1.25 -17.57
CA LEU A 420 0.08 -1.38 -18.67
C LEU A 420 -1.11 -0.47 -18.38
N SER A 421 -1.58 0.25 -19.39
CA SER A 421 -2.89 0.89 -19.36
C SER A 421 -3.80 0.25 -20.40
N SER A 422 -5.07 0.09 -20.04
CA SER A 422 -6.08 -0.49 -20.92
C SER A 422 -7.36 0.31 -20.85
N GLY A 423 -7.90 0.71 -22.01
CA GLY A 423 -9.18 1.38 -22.09
C GLY A 423 -10.35 0.45 -21.76
N LYS A 424 -11.28 0.92 -20.93
CA LYS A 424 -12.44 0.16 -20.42
C LYS A 424 -13.43 -0.21 -21.53
N PHE A 425 -13.50 0.59 -22.60
CA PHE A 425 -14.49 0.46 -23.67
C PHE A 425 -13.90 0.04 -25.02
N ASP A 426 -12.70 0.53 -25.36
CA ASP A 426 -12.03 0.23 -26.63
C ASP A 426 -11.14 -1.02 -26.55
N GLY A 427 -10.83 -1.51 -25.34
CA GLY A 427 -9.93 -2.65 -25.12
C GLY A 427 -8.49 -2.40 -25.60
N LEU A 428 -8.11 -1.14 -25.83
CA LEU A 428 -6.79 -0.77 -26.30
C LEU A 428 -5.79 -0.85 -25.14
N VAL A 429 -4.81 -1.74 -25.26
CA VAL A 429 -3.73 -1.89 -24.29
C VAL A 429 -2.48 -1.13 -24.76
N ARG A 430 -1.91 -0.33 -23.87
CA ARG A 430 -0.64 0.37 -24.05
C ARG A 430 0.35 -0.11 -22.99
N THR A 431 1.57 -0.42 -23.43
CA THR A 431 2.69 -0.66 -22.52
C THR A 431 3.34 0.68 -22.22
N GLN A 432 3.26 1.13 -20.97
CA GLN A 432 3.84 2.38 -20.49
C GLN A 432 5.27 2.18 -19.98
N ALA A 433 5.56 1.04 -19.35
CA ALA A 433 6.90 0.71 -18.85
C ALA A 433 7.18 -0.80 -18.90
N PHE A 434 8.46 -1.15 -19.00
CA PHE A 434 8.96 -2.51 -18.77
C PHE A 434 9.62 -2.59 -17.39
N ALA A 435 9.53 -3.76 -16.75
CA ALA A 435 10.12 -3.95 -15.44
C ALA A 435 11.65 -4.10 -15.47
N ASN A 436 12.31 -3.72 -14.37
CA ASN A 436 13.76 -3.87 -14.19
C ASN A 436 14.19 -4.29 -12.76
N PHE A 437 13.28 -4.77 -11.92
CA PHE A 437 13.62 -5.38 -10.61
C PHE A 437 14.77 -6.38 -10.72
N SER A 438 15.73 -6.27 -9.80
CA SER A 438 16.88 -7.18 -9.75
C SER A 438 16.52 -8.56 -9.19
N GLU A 439 15.57 -8.60 -8.25
CA GLU A 439 15.14 -9.80 -7.54
C GLU A 439 13.62 -9.93 -7.55
N GLU A 440 13.11 -11.15 -7.63
CA GLU A 440 11.72 -11.51 -7.35
C GLU A 440 11.63 -12.23 -6.01
N MET A 441 10.54 -11.97 -5.28
CA MET A 441 10.24 -12.66 -4.02
C MET A 441 9.29 -13.83 -4.28
N LEU A 442 9.57 -14.98 -3.67
CA LEU A 442 8.79 -16.20 -3.83
C LEU A 442 8.64 -16.93 -2.50
N VAL A 443 7.65 -17.81 -2.41
CA VAL A 443 7.57 -18.83 -1.35
C VAL A 443 8.08 -20.15 -1.92
N SER A 444 8.98 -20.82 -1.21
CA SER A 444 9.42 -22.16 -1.62
C SER A 444 8.33 -23.18 -1.33
N GLY A 445 7.68 -23.73 -2.35
CA GLY A 445 6.65 -24.77 -2.18
C GLY A 445 7.17 -26.09 -1.59
N ALA A 446 8.49 -26.29 -1.50
CA ALA A 446 9.12 -27.44 -0.85
C ALA A 446 9.91 -27.06 0.43
N GLY A 447 9.94 -25.77 0.78
CA GLY A 447 10.64 -25.26 1.96
C GLY A 447 9.76 -25.27 3.21
N PRO A 448 10.34 -25.01 4.40
CA PRO A 448 9.54 -24.81 5.59
C PRO A 448 8.61 -23.60 5.43
N ALA A 449 7.38 -23.74 5.91
CA ALA A 449 6.43 -22.63 6.05
C ALA A 449 6.62 -21.98 7.43
N ASP A 450 7.71 -21.22 7.54
CA ASP A 450 8.25 -20.62 8.77
C ASP A 450 8.24 -19.08 8.76
N GLY A 451 7.54 -18.46 7.80
CA GLY A 451 7.51 -17.01 7.65
C GLY A 451 8.53 -16.43 6.67
N VAL A 452 9.38 -17.26 6.05
CA VAL A 452 10.46 -16.79 5.18
C VAL A 452 10.03 -16.78 3.71
N VAL A 453 10.37 -15.68 3.02
CA VAL A 453 10.34 -15.57 1.55
C VAL A 453 11.76 -15.70 1.00
N ILE A 454 11.89 -16.30 -0.18
CA ILE A 454 13.16 -16.41 -0.90
C ILE A 454 13.27 -15.32 -1.96
N ARG A 455 14.49 -14.87 -2.24
CA ARG A 455 14.80 -13.88 -3.28
C ARG A 455 15.61 -14.53 -4.37
N LEU A 456 15.16 -14.41 -5.62
CA LEU A 456 15.86 -14.94 -6.79
C LEU A 456 16.09 -13.83 -7.81
N THR A 457 17.23 -13.87 -8.50
CA THR A 457 17.50 -12.93 -9.59
C THR A 457 16.50 -13.10 -10.72
N VAL A 458 15.92 -12.00 -11.21
CA VAL A 458 14.92 -12.02 -12.27
C VAL A 458 15.58 -12.25 -13.63
N ASP A 459 15.09 -13.23 -14.40
CA ASP A 459 15.47 -13.44 -15.79
C ASP A 459 14.38 -12.93 -16.75
N TYR A 460 14.49 -11.66 -17.13
CA TYR A 460 13.53 -11.00 -18.02
C TYR A 460 13.43 -11.63 -19.42
N SER A 461 14.45 -12.37 -19.86
CA SER A 461 14.42 -13.06 -21.17
C SER A 461 13.41 -14.19 -21.21
N LYS A 462 12.97 -14.68 -20.04
CA LYS A 462 11.99 -15.76 -19.90
C LYS A 462 10.60 -15.27 -19.48
N LYS A 463 10.44 -13.99 -19.10
CA LYS A 463 9.16 -13.45 -18.63
C LYS A 463 8.26 -13.10 -19.84
N PRO A 464 7.08 -13.71 -20.01
CA PRO A 464 6.20 -13.45 -21.16
C PRO A 464 5.79 -11.99 -21.31
N LEU A 465 5.62 -11.27 -20.20
CA LEU A 465 5.38 -9.82 -20.23
C LEU A 465 6.47 -9.04 -20.97
N THR A 466 7.73 -9.46 -20.89
CA THR A 466 8.81 -8.77 -21.61
C THR A 466 8.85 -9.17 -23.07
N VAL A 467 8.80 -10.48 -23.36
CA VAL A 467 9.12 -11.00 -24.70
C VAL A 467 7.93 -11.21 -25.64
N ASP A 468 6.71 -11.35 -25.10
CA ASP A 468 5.52 -11.68 -25.87
C ASP A 468 4.49 -10.51 -25.89
N PRO A 469 4.39 -9.75 -27.00
CA PRO A 469 3.43 -8.65 -27.12
C PRO A 469 1.96 -9.11 -27.15
N ILE A 470 1.68 -10.34 -27.55
CA ILE A 470 0.33 -10.90 -27.58
C ILE A 470 -0.10 -11.22 -26.15
N PHE A 471 0.75 -11.90 -25.39
CA PHE A 471 0.52 -12.16 -23.96
C PHE A 471 0.27 -10.86 -23.19
N ARG A 472 1.12 -9.85 -23.37
CA ARG A 472 0.94 -8.53 -22.73
C ARG A 472 -0.44 -7.93 -23.01
N ARG A 473 -0.88 -7.96 -24.28
CA ARG A 473 -2.17 -7.40 -24.69
C ARG A 473 -3.32 -8.18 -24.05
N GLN A 474 -3.28 -9.51 -24.11
CA GLN A 474 -4.32 -10.35 -23.52
C GLN A 474 -4.42 -10.19 -22.01
N LEU A 475 -3.28 -10.14 -21.30
CA LEU A 475 -3.27 -9.91 -19.86
C LEU A 475 -3.82 -8.52 -19.51
N GLY A 476 -3.37 -7.47 -20.22
CA GLY A 476 -3.87 -6.11 -20.01
C GLY A 476 -5.40 -6.00 -20.20
N GLN A 477 -5.95 -6.64 -21.23
CA GLN A 477 -7.40 -6.67 -21.47
C GLN A 477 -8.17 -7.42 -20.37
N ARG A 478 -7.63 -8.54 -19.89
CA ARG A 478 -8.25 -9.32 -18.80
C ARG A 478 -8.23 -8.55 -17.48
N LEU A 479 -7.10 -7.94 -17.12
CA LEU A 479 -6.99 -7.11 -15.92
C LEU A 479 -7.94 -5.90 -15.99
N CYS A 480 -8.08 -5.28 -17.17
CA CYS A 480 -9.05 -4.21 -17.39
C CYS A 480 -10.49 -4.68 -17.17
N SER A 481 -10.85 -5.85 -17.71
CA SER A 481 -12.20 -6.40 -17.57
C SER A 481 -12.53 -6.73 -16.12
N VAL A 482 -11.59 -7.30 -15.37
CA VAL A 482 -11.71 -7.55 -13.93
C VAL A 482 -11.83 -6.23 -13.15
N GLY A 483 -10.92 -5.28 -13.37
CA GLY A 483 -10.92 -4.00 -12.67
C GLY A 483 -12.22 -3.21 -12.91
N PHE A 484 -12.66 -3.11 -14.16
CA PHE A 484 -13.92 -2.43 -14.49
C PHE A 484 -15.15 -3.13 -13.89
N PHE A 485 -15.16 -4.46 -13.88
CA PHE A 485 -16.22 -5.20 -13.21
C PHE A 485 -16.29 -4.89 -11.71
N LEU A 486 -15.14 -4.91 -11.02
CA LEU A 486 -15.05 -4.60 -9.60
C LEU A 486 -15.47 -3.15 -9.31
N GLU A 487 -14.97 -2.17 -10.07
CA GLU A 487 -15.38 -0.76 -9.96
C GLU A 487 -16.90 -0.59 -10.02
N ARG A 488 -17.58 -1.26 -10.97
CA ARG A 488 -19.04 -1.19 -11.09
C ARG A 488 -19.77 -1.85 -9.93
N LYS A 489 -19.20 -2.90 -9.33
CA LYS A 489 -19.82 -3.64 -8.23
C LYS A 489 -19.61 -2.97 -6.88
N PHE A 490 -18.47 -2.31 -6.68
CA PHE A 490 -18.19 -1.52 -5.48
C PHE A 490 -18.73 -0.08 -5.58
N GLY A 491 -18.97 0.43 -6.80
CA GLY A 491 -19.62 1.73 -7.03
C GLY A 491 -18.68 2.93 -6.99
N CYS A 492 -17.37 2.70 -6.85
CA CYS A 492 -16.34 3.73 -6.90
C CYS A 492 -15.04 3.16 -7.48
N PRO A 493 -14.08 4.01 -7.90
CA PRO A 493 -12.77 3.54 -8.35
C PRO A 493 -12.10 2.65 -7.30
N GLN A 494 -11.45 1.58 -7.75
CA GLN A 494 -10.85 0.58 -6.88
C GLN A 494 -9.32 0.53 -7.04
N ASP A 495 -8.66 0.30 -5.91
CA ASP A 495 -7.30 -0.18 -5.80
C ASP A 495 -7.36 -1.69 -5.51
N VAL A 496 -6.93 -2.51 -6.46
CA VAL A 496 -7.06 -3.98 -6.43
C VAL A 496 -5.68 -4.61 -6.44
N GLU A 497 -5.37 -5.39 -5.42
CA GLU A 497 -4.17 -6.23 -5.38
C GLU A 497 -4.55 -7.64 -5.85
N GLY A 498 -3.68 -8.24 -6.65
CA GLY A 498 -3.89 -9.60 -7.15
C GLY A 498 -2.64 -10.23 -7.71
N CYS A 499 -2.80 -11.43 -8.24
CA CYS A 499 -1.71 -12.17 -8.84
C CYS A 499 -2.20 -13.10 -9.96
N LEU A 500 -1.25 -13.60 -10.74
CA LEU A 500 -1.45 -14.58 -11.78
C LEU A 500 -0.77 -15.90 -11.35
N VAL A 501 -1.58 -16.95 -11.23
CA VAL A 501 -1.10 -18.31 -10.99
C VAL A 501 -1.40 -19.12 -12.25
N GLY A 502 -0.37 -19.41 -13.05
CA GLY A 502 -0.56 -20.00 -14.37
C GLY A 502 -1.36 -19.09 -15.30
N LYS A 503 -2.64 -19.41 -15.54
CA LYS A 503 -3.53 -18.60 -16.38
C LYS A 503 -4.60 -17.85 -15.58
N ASP A 504 -4.75 -18.16 -14.31
CA ASP A 504 -5.86 -17.69 -13.51
C ASP A 504 -5.48 -16.41 -12.76
N ILE A 505 -6.36 -15.42 -12.84
CA ILE A 505 -6.22 -14.15 -12.13
C ILE A 505 -6.85 -14.34 -10.77
N TYR A 506 -6.10 -14.09 -9.72
CA TYR A 506 -6.58 -14.04 -8.35
C TYR A 506 -6.63 -12.59 -7.89
N ALA A 507 -7.77 -12.15 -7.36
CA ALA A 507 -7.87 -10.92 -6.60
C ALA A 507 -7.69 -11.26 -5.11
N VAL A 508 -6.65 -10.69 -4.48
CA VAL A 508 -6.31 -11.00 -3.08
C VAL A 508 -6.83 -9.94 -2.11
N GLN A 509 -6.97 -8.71 -2.57
CA GLN A 509 -7.47 -7.58 -1.79
C GLN A 509 -8.08 -6.52 -2.72
N THR A 510 -9.05 -5.77 -2.22
CA THR A 510 -9.54 -4.56 -2.87
C THR A 510 -9.93 -3.52 -1.85
N ARG A 511 -9.76 -2.25 -2.19
CA ARG A 511 -10.24 -1.10 -1.41
C ARG A 511 -10.63 0.06 -2.34
N PRO A 512 -11.45 1.01 -1.86
CA PRO A 512 -11.67 2.26 -2.57
C PRO A 512 -10.34 2.97 -2.90
N GLN A 513 -10.18 3.37 -4.15
CA GLN A 513 -8.98 4.08 -4.58
C GLN A 513 -8.98 5.50 -3.97
N PRO A 514 -7.87 5.95 -3.35
CA PRO A 514 -7.77 7.31 -2.83
C PRO A 514 -7.78 8.37 -3.93
N HIS A 515 -8.38 9.52 -3.62
CA HIS A 515 -8.63 10.63 -4.56
C HIS A 515 -7.46 11.58 -4.78
#